data_AF-A0A7V5YPY8-F1
#
_entry.id   AF-A0A7V5YPY8-F1
#
_cell.length_a   1.000
_cell.length_b   1.000
_cell.length_c   1.000
_cell.angle_alpha   90.00
_cell.angle_beta   90.00
_cell.angle_gamma   90.00
#
_symmetry.space_group_name_H-M   'P 1'
#
loop_
_entity.id
_entity.type
_entity.pdbx_description
1 polymer ?
#
loop_
_entity_poly.entity_id
_entity_poly.type
_entity_poly.pdbx_seq_one_letter_code
_entity_poly.pdbx_strand_id
1 'polypeptide(L)'
;MDSFDVNVTLNKDSSLEVVEKIVYNFGSNQRHGIFRDIPLTSQEGPTLNIKVGEVKNEAGAPYKYTTSIANDILRITIGDPNLFVSGVQTYIINYRVYNAIRTFSDHDELYWNATGDQWQVAIRSANVSLTLPEQSISNLKIVCFTGPRGSTQKNCTFSQKGSTVSYSTTQPLLVD
;
A
#
# COMPACT_ATOMS: atom_id res chain seq x y z
N MET A 1 4.63 -12.25 -6.56
CA MET A 1 4.93 -11.60 -5.26
C MET A 1 4.40 -12.50 -4.15
N ASP A 2 5.22 -12.76 -3.14
CA ASP A 2 4.89 -13.74 -2.11
C ASP A 2 4.01 -13.14 -1.01
N SER A 3 4.29 -11.91 -0.58
CA SER A 3 3.36 -11.16 0.28
C SER A 3 3.44 -9.65 0.05
N PHE A 4 2.34 -8.97 0.37
CA PHE A 4 2.22 -7.52 0.44
C PHE A 4 1.54 -7.12 1.75
N ASP A 5 2.31 -6.61 2.70
CA ASP A 5 1.80 -6.23 4.01
C ASP A 5 1.83 -4.71 4.16
N VAL A 6 0.70 -4.09 4.49
CA VAL A 6 0.56 -2.64 4.64
C VAL A 6 0.17 -2.31 6.07
N ASN A 7 0.98 -1.51 6.75
CA ASN A 7 0.63 -0.93 8.02
C ASN A 7 0.36 0.56 7.82
N VAL A 8 -0.83 0.99 8.24
CA VAL A 8 -1.29 2.36 8.13
C VAL A 8 -1.63 2.86 9.53
N THR A 9 -1.08 4.00 9.92
CA THR A 9 -1.49 4.72 11.12
C THR A 9 -2.15 6.02 10.70
N LEU A 10 -3.43 6.19 11.06
CA LEU A 10 -4.13 7.46 10.91
C LEU A 10 -3.81 8.36 12.10
N ASN A 11 -3.21 9.51 11.82
CA ASN A 11 -2.88 10.52 12.81
C ASN A 11 -4.07 11.46 13.08
N LYS A 12 -4.01 12.17 14.22
CA LYS A 12 -5.02 13.17 14.59
C LYS A 12 -5.10 14.36 13.62
N ASP A 13 -4.03 14.63 12.87
CA ASP A 13 -4.00 15.66 11.82
C ASP A 13 -4.53 15.15 10.46
N SER A 14 -5.18 13.98 10.45
CA SER A 14 -5.69 13.29 9.26
C SER A 14 -4.63 12.84 8.24
N SER A 15 -3.34 12.91 8.59
CA SER A 15 -2.29 12.30 7.79
C SER A 15 -2.17 10.80 8.06
N LEU A 16 -1.73 10.04 7.07
CA LEU A 16 -1.43 8.62 7.21
C LEU A 16 0.08 8.41 7.23
N GLU A 17 0.58 7.69 8.23
CA GLU A 17 1.91 7.07 8.15
C GLU A 17 1.72 5.66 7.57
N VAL A 18 2.36 5.38 6.43
CA VAL A 18 2.24 4.10 5.74
C VAL A 18 3.59 3.41 5.69
N VAL A 19 3.60 2.12 6.04
CA VAL A 19 4.73 1.21 5.88
C VAL A 19 4.27 0.02 5.06
N GLU A 20 4.80 -0.11 3.85
CA GLU A 20 4.60 -1.27 2.99
C GLU A 20 5.79 -2.21 3.12
N LYS A 21 5.52 -3.50 3.35
CA LYS A 21 6.50 -4.58 3.25
C LYS A 21 6.12 -5.48 2.08
N ILE A 22 6.97 -5.49 1.07
CA ILE A 22 6.76 -6.18 -0.19
C ILE A 22 7.79 -7.29 -0.30
N VAL A 23 7.35 -8.55 -0.30
CA VAL A 23 8.23 -9.72 -0.50
C VAL A 23 8.10 -10.15 -1.96
N TYR A 24 9.02 -9.67 -2.79
CA TYR A 24 9.01 -9.88 -4.22
C TYR A 24 9.95 -11.02 -4.62
N ASN A 25 9.46 -11.99 -5.39
CA ASN A 25 10.26 -13.10 -5.89
C ASN A 25 10.49 -12.95 -7.39
N PHE A 26 11.72 -12.59 -7.77
CA PHE A 26 12.14 -12.46 -9.16
C PHE A 26 12.42 -13.82 -9.85
N GLY A 27 12.44 -14.92 -9.09
CA GLY A 27 12.88 -16.22 -9.58
C GLY A 27 14.33 -16.15 -10.05
N SER A 28 14.63 -16.71 -11.23
CA SER A 28 15.94 -16.60 -11.88
C SER A 28 16.15 -15.30 -12.64
N ASN A 29 15.13 -14.43 -12.76
CA ASN A 29 15.25 -13.19 -13.50
C ASN A 29 16.14 -12.21 -12.74
N GLN A 30 17.10 -11.61 -13.45
CA GLN A 30 17.92 -10.53 -12.93
C GLN A 30 17.22 -9.20 -13.16
N ARG A 31 17.05 -8.41 -12.10
CA ARG A 31 16.48 -7.06 -12.13
C ARG A 31 17.33 -6.12 -11.28
N HIS A 32 17.20 -4.82 -11.50
CA HIS A 32 17.85 -3.82 -10.65
C HIS A 32 17.06 -3.52 -9.36
N GLY A 33 15.79 -3.92 -9.33
CA GLY A 33 14.87 -3.77 -8.20
C GLY A 33 13.42 -3.71 -8.67
N ILE A 34 12.59 -2.90 -8.02
CA ILE A 34 11.15 -2.77 -8.32
C ILE A 34 10.74 -1.34 -8.63
N PHE A 35 9.60 -1.21 -9.31
CA PHE A 35 8.84 0.04 -9.37
C PHE A 35 7.63 -0.08 -8.44
N ARG A 36 7.40 0.93 -7.61
CA ARG A 36 6.17 1.10 -6.82
C ARG A 36 5.43 2.31 -7.33
N ASP A 37 4.31 2.08 -8.00
CA ASP A 37 3.45 3.13 -8.54
C ASP A 37 2.26 3.35 -7.61
N ILE A 38 2.04 4.58 -7.17
CA ILE A 38 0.94 4.96 -6.27
C ILE A 38 0.12 6.04 -6.98
N PRO A 39 -1.15 5.77 -7.35
CA PRO A 39 -2.04 6.81 -7.86
C PRO A 39 -2.20 7.94 -6.85
N LEU A 40 -2.05 9.18 -7.30
CA LEU A 40 -2.22 10.39 -6.49
C LEU A 40 -3.67 10.89 -6.50
N THR A 41 -4.52 10.36 -7.37
CA THR A 41 -5.95 10.67 -7.41
C THR A 41 -6.74 9.39 -7.12
N SER A 42 -7.68 9.46 -6.18
CA SER A 42 -8.68 8.38 -6.04
C SER A 42 -9.81 8.62 -7.03
N GLN A 43 -10.51 7.56 -7.46
CA GLN A 43 -11.75 7.70 -8.23
C GLN A 43 -12.74 8.52 -7.37
N GLU A 44 -12.92 9.80 -7.72
CA GLU A 44 -13.79 10.78 -7.04
C GLU A 44 -13.27 11.36 -5.71
N GLY A 45 -11.99 11.19 -5.38
CA GLY A 45 -11.38 11.74 -4.17
C GLY A 45 -10.40 12.90 -4.40
N PRO A 46 -9.88 13.48 -3.31
CA PRO A 46 -8.89 14.54 -3.36
C PRO A 46 -7.58 14.06 -4.00
N THR A 47 -6.81 15.01 -4.55
CA THR A 47 -5.42 14.76 -4.91
C THR A 47 -4.61 14.56 -3.62
N LEU A 48 -4.04 13.37 -3.50
CA LEU A 48 -3.15 12.96 -2.42
C LEU A 48 -1.82 13.70 -2.55
N ASN A 49 -1.26 14.08 -1.40
CA ASN A 49 0.12 14.54 -1.32
C ASN A 49 0.93 13.48 -0.56
N ILE A 50 1.90 12.87 -1.24
CA ILE A 50 2.69 11.77 -0.69
C ILE A 50 4.14 12.21 -0.55
N LYS A 51 4.68 12.06 0.67
CA LYS A 51 6.09 12.25 0.97
C LYS A 51 6.74 10.90 1.27
N VAL A 52 7.57 10.42 0.35
CA VAL A 52 8.34 9.19 0.51
C VAL A 52 9.47 9.42 1.51
N GLY A 53 9.65 8.47 2.44
CA GLY A 53 10.70 8.46 3.44
C GLY A 53 11.84 7.51 3.07
N GLU A 54 12.26 6.68 4.00
CA GLU A 54 13.23 5.61 3.77
C GLU A 54 12.63 4.43 2.99
N VAL A 55 13.51 3.80 2.23
CA VAL A 55 13.28 2.48 1.66
C VAL A 55 14.42 1.58 2.12
N LYS A 56 14.13 0.41 2.65
CA LYS A 56 15.12 -0.51 3.23
C LYS A 56 14.78 -1.97 3.03
N ASN A 57 15.75 -2.85 3.21
CA ASN A 57 15.54 -4.29 3.22
C ASN A 57 15.15 -4.81 4.63
N GLU A 58 14.96 -6.11 4.76
CA GLU A 58 14.59 -6.78 6.01
C GLU A 58 15.66 -6.70 7.11
N ALA A 59 16.93 -6.51 6.74
CA ALA A 59 18.04 -6.28 7.67
C ALA A 59 18.17 -4.81 8.09
N GLY A 60 17.31 -3.93 7.58
CA GLY A 60 17.34 -2.49 7.84
C GLY A 60 18.36 -1.71 7.00
N ALA A 61 19.04 -2.36 6.05
CA ALA A 61 19.96 -1.68 5.15
C ALA A 61 19.17 -0.85 4.11
N PRO A 62 19.57 0.41 3.85
CA PRO A 62 18.83 1.29 2.95
C PRO A 62 18.96 0.85 1.49
N TYR A 63 17.88 0.98 0.74
CA TYR A 63 17.90 0.95 -0.71
C TYR A 63 18.08 2.35 -1.29
N LYS A 64 18.78 2.43 -2.42
CA LYS A 64 18.70 3.59 -3.29
C LYS A 64 17.32 3.65 -3.92
N TYR A 65 16.73 4.84 -4.00
CA TYR A 65 15.52 5.05 -4.75
C TYR A 65 15.47 6.46 -5.35
N THR A 66 14.64 6.62 -6.38
CA THR A 66 14.24 7.92 -6.93
C THR A 66 12.72 7.99 -7.02
N THR A 67 12.18 9.21 -7.03
CA THR A 67 10.75 9.47 -7.24
C THR A 67 10.52 10.31 -8.49
N SER A 68 9.40 10.05 -9.15
CA SER A 68 8.91 10.86 -10.25
C SER A 68 7.39 10.88 -10.24
N ILE A 69 6.79 11.95 -10.75
CA ILE A 69 5.34 12.07 -10.88
C ILE A 69 5.01 12.29 -12.35
N ALA A 70 4.14 11.44 -12.90
CA ALA A 70 3.61 11.58 -14.25
C ALA A 70 2.21 10.99 -14.31
N ASN A 71 1.29 11.65 -15.04
CA ASN A 71 -0.10 11.20 -15.22
C ASN A 71 -0.80 10.84 -13.90
N ASP A 72 -0.67 11.70 -12.88
CA ASP A 72 -1.21 11.50 -11.53
C ASP A 72 -0.77 10.21 -10.83
N ILE A 73 0.40 9.68 -11.18
CA ILE A 73 1.02 8.53 -10.53
C ILE A 73 2.38 8.95 -9.97
N LEU A 74 2.57 8.73 -8.67
CA LEU A 74 3.89 8.75 -8.05
C LEU A 74 4.56 7.39 -8.30
N ARG A 75 5.67 7.40 -9.05
CA ARG A 75 6.55 6.24 -9.22
C ARG A 75 7.76 6.34 -8.30
N ILE A 76 7.94 5.33 -7.47
CA ILE A 76 9.16 5.10 -6.68
C ILE A 76 9.96 4.01 -7.39
N THR A 77 11.13 4.37 -7.94
CA THR A 77 12.07 3.42 -8.53
C THR A 77 13.05 2.99 -7.45
N ILE A 78 13.03 1.73 -7.05
CA ILE A 78 13.80 1.22 -5.92
C ILE A 78 14.82 0.21 -6.43
N GLY A 79 16.09 0.42 -6.14
CA GLY A 79 17.17 -0.44 -6.62
C GLY A 79 18.44 0.31 -7.00
N ASP A 80 19.53 -0.42 -7.22
CA ASP A 80 20.78 0.14 -7.75
C ASP A 80 20.88 -0.17 -9.25
N PRO A 81 21.01 0.85 -10.13
CA PRO A 81 21.12 0.63 -11.57
C PRO A 81 22.36 -0.17 -12.00
N ASN A 82 23.36 -0.31 -11.11
CA ASN A 82 24.60 -1.05 -11.40
C ASN A 82 24.64 -2.44 -10.76
N LEU A 83 23.63 -2.83 -9.96
CA LEU A 83 23.59 -4.14 -9.31
C LEU A 83 22.35 -4.91 -9.75
N PHE A 84 22.53 -6.19 -10.02
CA PHE A 84 21.43 -7.11 -10.26
C PHE A 84 21.06 -7.85 -8.98
N VAL A 85 19.75 -8.01 -8.78
CA VAL A 85 19.14 -8.88 -7.77
C VAL A 85 18.27 -9.92 -8.48
N SER A 86 18.17 -11.09 -7.87
CA SER A 86 17.28 -12.19 -8.29
C SER A 86 16.75 -12.90 -7.05
N GLY A 87 15.87 -13.88 -7.24
CA GLY A 87 15.23 -14.60 -6.14
C GLY A 87 14.34 -13.70 -5.30
N VAL A 88 14.20 -14.04 -4.01
CA VAL A 88 13.35 -13.31 -3.07
C VAL A 88 14.07 -12.06 -2.56
N GLN A 89 13.41 -10.92 -2.64
CA GLN A 89 13.87 -9.63 -2.15
C GLN A 89 12.75 -8.99 -1.32
N THR A 90 13.10 -8.41 -0.18
CA THR A 90 12.14 -7.66 0.65
C THR A 90 12.38 -6.16 0.48
N TYR A 91 11.31 -5.42 0.25
CA TYR A 91 11.31 -3.96 0.19
C TYR A 91 10.37 -3.41 1.27
N ILE A 92 10.91 -2.62 2.18
CA ILE A 92 10.18 -1.91 3.22
C ILE A 92 10.18 -0.43 2.84
N ILE A 93 9.02 0.09 2.46
CA ILE A 93 8.84 1.48 1.98
C ILE A 93 8.05 2.23 3.05
N ASN A 94 8.58 3.32 3.58
CA ASN A 94 7.79 4.23 4.41
C ASN A 94 7.45 5.51 3.66
N TYR A 95 6.23 5.99 3.82
CA TYR A 95 5.80 7.27 3.28
C TYR A 95 4.65 7.84 4.09
N ARG A 96 4.51 9.16 4.02
CA ARG A 96 3.39 9.87 4.65
C ARG A 96 2.44 10.37 3.59
N VAL A 97 1.14 10.18 3.82
CA VAL A 97 0.07 10.63 2.93
C VAL A 97 -0.70 11.74 3.62
N TYR A 98 -0.93 12.83 2.90
CA TYR A 98 -1.79 13.94 3.30
C TYR A 98 -3.00 14.00 2.37
N ASN A 99 -4.08 14.63 2.85
CA ASN A 99 -5.35 14.76 2.13
C ASN A 99 -5.99 13.41 1.78
N ALA A 100 -5.80 12.38 2.62
CA ALA A 100 -6.36 11.04 2.36
C ALA A 100 -7.80 10.88 2.87
N ILE A 101 -8.24 11.75 3.79
CA ILE A 101 -9.58 11.70 4.39
C ILE A 101 -10.52 12.59 3.60
N ARG A 102 -11.66 12.03 3.19
CA ARG A 102 -12.80 12.75 2.63
C ARG A 102 -13.78 13.05 3.75
N THR A 103 -14.30 14.27 3.80
CA THR A 103 -15.31 14.67 4.78
C THR A 103 -16.64 14.91 4.08
N PHE A 104 -17.67 14.20 4.53
CA PHE A 104 -19.06 14.37 4.12
C PHE A 104 -19.86 15.00 5.26
N SER A 105 -21.12 15.36 5.01
CA SER A 105 -21.98 15.98 6.02
C SER A 105 -22.29 15.08 7.22
N ASP A 106 -22.19 13.77 7.06
CA ASP A 106 -22.60 12.77 8.05
C ASP A 106 -21.48 11.79 8.46
N HIS A 107 -20.34 11.78 7.77
CA HIS A 107 -19.19 10.93 8.09
C HIS A 107 -17.89 11.41 7.46
N ASP A 108 -16.77 10.90 7.97
CA ASP A 108 -15.48 10.91 7.28
C ASP A 108 -15.22 9.55 6.62
N GLU A 109 -14.51 9.56 5.50
CA GLU A 109 -14.17 8.38 4.72
C GLU A 109 -12.68 8.32 4.40
N LEU A 110 -12.07 7.17 4.67
CA LEU A 110 -10.78 6.78 4.10
C LEU A 110 -11.02 5.73 3.02
N TYR A 111 -10.88 6.15 1.76
CA TYR A 111 -10.94 5.26 0.60
C TYR A 111 -9.53 5.08 0.01
N TRP A 112 -8.96 3.88 0.15
CA TRP A 112 -7.54 3.64 -0.13
C TRP A 112 -7.31 2.34 -0.92
N ASN A 113 -6.56 2.43 -2.02
CA ASN A 113 -6.04 1.26 -2.71
C ASN A 113 -4.69 0.86 -2.08
N ALA A 114 -4.73 -0.07 -1.12
CA ALA A 114 -3.56 -0.45 -0.33
C ALA A 114 -2.45 -1.11 -1.14
N THR A 115 -2.79 -1.97 -2.09
CA THR A 115 -1.80 -2.73 -2.86
C THR A 115 -1.40 -2.02 -4.15
N GLY A 116 -2.28 -1.20 -4.73
CA GLY A 116 -2.18 -0.79 -6.12
C GLY A 116 -2.56 -1.91 -7.09
N ASP A 117 -2.63 -1.58 -8.38
CA ASP A 117 -3.04 -2.45 -9.48
C ASP A 117 -2.02 -2.48 -10.65
N GLN A 118 -0.86 -1.84 -10.49
CA GLN A 118 0.19 -1.68 -11.51
C GLN A 118 1.26 -2.79 -11.48
N TRP A 119 1.08 -3.81 -10.63
CA TRP A 119 2.04 -4.90 -10.49
C TRP A 119 2.07 -5.79 -11.73
N GLN A 120 3.25 -6.30 -12.08
CA GLN A 120 3.41 -7.25 -13.21
C GLN A 120 3.28 -8.71 -12.78
N VAL A 121 3.08 -8.98 -11.50
CA VAL A 121 2.98 -10.33 -10.93
C VAL A 121 1.85 -10.39 -9.91
N ALA A 122 1.22 -11.55 -9.81
CA ALA A 122 0.16 -11.77 -8.85
C ALA A 122 0.68 -11.60 -7.41
N ILE A 123 -0.19 -11.11 -6.54
CA ILE A 123 0.01 -10.99 -5.09
C ILE A 123 -0.57 -12.24 -4.45
N ARG A 124 0.28 -13.14 -3.94
CA ARG A 124 -0.21 -14.39 -3.33
C ARG A 124 -1.03 -14.15 -2.06
N SER A 125 -0.65 -13.16 -1.26
CA SER A 125 -1.35 -12.75 -0.05
C SER A 125 -1.13 -11.27 0.20
N ALA A 126 -2.19 -10.54 0.53
CA ALA A 126 -2.11 -9.15 0.96
C ALA A 126 -2.80 -8.96 2.32
N ASN A 127 -2.12 -8.25 3.21
CA ASN A 127 -2.64 -7.87 4.52
C ASN A 127 -2.57 -6.37 4.70
N VAL A 128 -3.59 -5.79 5.32
CA VAL A 128 -3.63 -4.36 5.65
C VAL A 128 -3.99 -4.23 7.12
N SER A 129 -3.25 -3.42 7.87
CA SER A 129 -3.57 -3.05 9.23
C SER A 129 -3.71 -1.54 9.30
N LEU A 130 -4.88 -1.06 9.72
CA LEU A 130 -5.17 0.36 9.96
C LEU A 130 -5.30 0.59 11.46
N THR A 131 -4.42 1.41 12.03
CA THR A 131 -4.50 1.88 13.41
C THR A 131 -5.11 3.27 13.43
N LEU A 132 -6.25 3.39 14.11
CA LEU A 132 -6.99 4.63 14.31
C LEU A 132 -6.42 5.42 15.50
N PRO A 133 -6.51 6.76 15.51
CA PRO A 133 -5.94 7.60 16.57
C PRO A 133 -6.70 7.48 17.89
N GLU A 134 -7.94 6.99 17.88
CA GLU A 134 -8.78 6.83 19.07
C GLU A 134 -9.38 5.42 19.14
N GLN A 135 -9.49 4.88 20.36
CA GLN A 135 -9.96 3.50 20.60
C GLN A 135 -11.45 3.32 20.35
N SER A 136 -12.21 4.41 20.16
CA SER A 136 -13.67 4.42 20.30
C SER A 136 -14.40 5.01 19.09
N ILE A 137 -13.96 4.73 17.86
CA ILE A 137 -14.86 4.90 16.70
C ILE A 137 -15.92 3.80 16.77
N SER A 138 -17.04 4.10 17.43
CA SER A 138 -18.13 3.16 17.72
C SER A 138 -18.96 2.78 16.48
N ASN A 139 -18.91 3.58 15.41
CA ASN A 139 -19.72 3.42 14.21
C ASN A 139 -18.87 3.21 12.94
N LEU A 140 -17.73 2.54 13.06
CA LEU A 140 -16.85 2.30 11.91
C LEU A 140 -17.53 1.35 10.92
N LYS A 141 -17.78 1.84 9.70
CA LYS A 141 -18.21 1.00 8.57
C LYS A 141 -16.97 0.55 7.82
N ILE A 142 -16.82 -0.76 7.71
CA ILE A 142 -15.68 -1.38 7.06
C ILE A 142 -16.16 -2.07 5.79
N VAL A 143 -15.54 -1.74 4.66
CA VAL A 143 -15.73 -2.44 3.40
C VAL A 143 -14.37 -2.66 2.77
N CYS A 144 -14.12 -3.87 2.29
CA CYS A 144 -12.94 -4.20 1.51
C CYS A 144 -13.39 -4.77 0.16
N PHE A 145 -12.66 -4.38 -0.88
CA PHE A 145 -12.87 -4.82 -2.26
C PHE A 145 -11.59 -5.47 -2.78
N THR A 146 -11.75 -6.46 -3.66
CA THR A 146 -10.65 -7.23 -4.26
C THR A 146 -10.86 -7.41 -5.76
N GLY A 147 -9.79 -7.77 -6.46
CA GLY A 147 -9.82 -8.05 -7.89
C GLY A 147 -9.38 -6.84 -8.73
N PRO A 148 -9.56 -6.92 -10.05
CA PRO A 148 -9.09 -5.88 -10.97
C PRO A 148 -9.85 -4.57 -10.84
N ARG A 149 -9.34 -3.51 -11.49
CA ARG A 149 -9.95 -2.19 -11.46
C ARG A 149 -11.43 -2.25 -11.87
N GLY A 150 -12.31 -1.73 -11.02
CA GLY A 150 -13.77 -1.76 -11.23
C GLY A 150 -14.47 -3.02 -10.70
N SER A 151 -13.73 -3.99 -10.17
CA SER A 151 -14.30 -5.16 -9.49
C SER A 151 -15.04 -4.77 -8.21
N THR A 152 -16.15 -5.45 -7.95
CA THR A 152 -16.92 -5.33 -6.70
C THR A 152 -16.80 -6.58 -5.83
N GLN A 153 -15.87 -7.50 -6.14
CA GLN A 153 -15.62 -8.68 -5.31
C GLN A 153 -15.13 -8.28 -3.92
N LYS A 154 -15.39 -9.13 -2.93
CA LYS A 154 -15.06 -8.89 -1.52
C LYS A 154 -14.35 -10.11 -0.92
N ASN A 155 -13.36 -10.65 -1.62
CA ASN A 155 -12.61 -11.84 -1.20
C ASN A 155 -11.56 -11.47 -0.14
N CYS A 156 -12.03 -10.91 0.97
CA CYS A 156 -11.21 -10.53 2.11
C CYS A 156 -11.99 -10.69 3.40
N THR A 157 -11.26 -10.99 4.47
CA THR A 157 -11.77 -10.98 5.84
C THR A 157 -11.24 -9.75 6.55
N PHE A 158 -11.94 -9.34 7.61
CA PHE A 158 -11.45 -8.30 8.49
C PHE A 158 -11.69 -8.68 9.95
N SER A 159 -10.92 -8.06 10.84
CA SER A 159 -11.08 -8.14 12.28
C SER A 159 -10.74 -6.80 12.91
N GLN A 160 -11.33 -6.52 14.07
CA GLN A 160 -11.02 -5.32 14.83
C GLN A 160 -10.61 -5.70 16.24
N LYS A 161 -9.50 -5.12 16.71
CA LYS A 161 -9.02 -5.26 18.09
C LYS A 161 -8.60 -3.88 18.60
N GLY A 162 -9.38 -3.32 19.51
CA GLY A 162 -9.17 -1.95 19.97
C GLY A 162 -9.29 -0.95 18.82
N SER A 163 -8.27 -0.11 18.65
CA SER A 163 -8.18 0.89 17.57
C SER A 163 -7.61 0.33 16.25
N THR A 164 -7.25 -0.95 16.19
CA THR A 164 -6.66 -1.54 14.98
C THR A 164 -7.70 -2.38 14.24
N VAL A 165 -7.81 -2.13 12.94
CA VAL A 165 -8.57 -2.93 11.99
C VAL A 165 -7.59 -3.64 11.07
N SER A 166 -7.67 -4.97 11.01
CA SER A 166 -6.85 -5.80 10.13
C SER A 166 -7.70 -6.41 9.03
N TYR A 167 -7.15 -6.44 7.81
CA TYR A 167 -7.72 -7.03 6.62
C TYR A 167 -6.76 -8.05 6.02
N SER A 168 -7.30 -9.12 5.47
CA SER A 168 -6.53 -10.13 4.75
C SER A 168 -7.31 -10.59 3.53
N THR A 169 -6.64 -10.70 2.39
CA THR A 169 -7.21 -11.35 1.21
C THR A 169 -7.43 -12.84 1.48
N THR A 170 -8.56 -13.41 1.03
CA THR A 170 -8.83 -14.85 1.12
C THR A 170 -8.38 -15.63 -0.12
N GLN A 171 -7.97 -14.92 -1.17
CA GLN A 171 -7.48 -15.46 -2.43
C GLN A 171 -6.35 -14.56 -2.97
N PRO A 172 -5.44 -15.09 -3.81
CA PRO A 172 -4.45 -14.27 -4.50
C PRO A 172 -5.08 -13.16 -5.35
N LEU A 173 -4.42 -12.00 -5.40
CA LEU A 173 -4.78 -10.92 -6.32
C LEU A 173 -4.04 -11.15 -7.64
N LEU A 174 -4.78 -11.50 -8.69
CA LEU A 174 -4.22 -11.80 -10.00
C LEU A 174 -3.98 -10.52 -10.81
N VAL A 175 -3.07 -10.63 -11.77
CA VAL A 175 -2.82 -9.60 -12.78
C VAL A 175 -3.70 -9.90 -13.98
N ASP A 176 -4.31 -8.86 -14.54
CA ASP A 176 -5.05 -8.95 -15.82
C ASP A 176 -4.11 -9.00 -17.03
#